data_AF-A0A318B924-F1
#
_entry.id   AF-A0A318B924-F1
#
_cell.length_a   1.000
_cell.length_b   1.000
_cell.length_c   1.000
_cell.angle_alpha   90.00
_cell.angle_beta   90.00
_cell.angle_gamma   90.00
#
_symmetry.space_group_name_H-M   'P 1'
#
loop_
_entity.id
_entity.type
_entity.pdbx_description
1 polymer ?
#
loop_
_entity_poly.entity_id
_entity_poly.type
_entity_poly.pdbx_seq_one_letter_code
_entity_poly.pdbx_strand_id
1 'polypeptide(L)'
;MLRAIETQTVASSAPVSSPPQAIWLLEQARAALEDDLGSARAMLDRLAAVLTNAREERSFRPNSPARASGPARGGLAGWQIRAVAAHVEANLDGSLHVETLAALVGLSASYFCRAFKVSTGETPHAWIMRCRLEHAQGLMLETAESLAHIAAVCGLADQAHLTRLFRRHTGQTPHAWRRENRPWSRALVTGSLERA
;
A
#
# COMPACT_ATOMS: atom_id res chain seq x y z
N MET A 1 -57.53 -20.47 11.63
CA MET A 1 -56.38 -19.68 12.14
C MET A 1 -55.15 -20.58 12.10
N LEU A 2 -54.05 -20.10 11.53
CA LEU A 2 -52.67 -20.63 11.55
C LEU A 2 -52.24 -21.80 10.62
N ARG A 3 -51.43 -21.39 9.63
CA ARG A 3 -50.19 -21.93 9.03
C ARG A 3 -50.04 -23.43 8.66
N ALA A 4 -49.72 -23.63 7.37
CA ALA A 4 -48.92 -24.73 6.79
C ALA A 4 -48.28 -24.17 5.49
N ILE A 5 -46.94 -24.09 5.31
CA ILE A 5 -45.94 -25.13 4.97
C ILE A 5 -45.69 -25.19 3.43
N GLU A 6 -44.40 -25.10 3.06
CA GLU A 6 -43.75 -25.61 1.82
C GLU A 6 -44.23 -25.03 0.47
N THR A 7 -43.52 -25.01 -0.66
CA THR A 7 -42.23 -25.50 -1.16
C THR A 7 -42.07 -24.77 -2.52
N GLN A 8 -40.92 -24.19 -2.85
CA GLN A 8 -39.94 -24.79 -3.78
C GLN A 8 -39.93 -24.16 -5.19
N THR A 9 -38.71 -23.80 -5.60
CA THR A 9 -38.08 -23.96 -6.92
C THR A 9 -38.96 -23.95 -8.17
N VAL A 10 -38.65 -23.04 -9.10
CA VAL A 10 -38.26 -23.41 -10.46
C VAL A 10 -37.19 -22.42 -10.96
N ALA A 11 -35.98 -22.92 -11.19
CA ALA A 11 -35.04 -22.32 -12.12
C ALA A 11 -35.55 -22.61 -13.54
N SER A 12 -35.63 -21.62 -14.44
CA SER A 12 -35.72 -21.92 -15.87
C SER A 12 -35.34 -20.76 -16.77
N SER A 13 -34.19 -20.94 -17.42
CA SER A 13 -33.75 -20.49 -18.75
C SER A 13 -34.25 -19.15 -19.33
N ALA A 14 -33.30 -18.27 -19.66
CA ALA A 14 -33.47 -17.39 -20.81
C ALA A 14 -33.63 -18.21 -22.11
N PRO A 15 -34.37 -17.71 -23.10
CA PRO A 15 -33.68 -17.27 -24.32
C PRO A 15 -34.26 -16.00 -24.99
N VAL A 16 -33.36 -15.04 -25.25
CA VAL A 16 -33.11 -14.33 -26.52
C VAL A 16 -34.31 -13.93 -27.44
N SER A 17 -34.53 -12.60 -27.48
CA SER A 17 -34.82 -11.74 -28.65
C SER A 17 -36.19 -11.74 -29.34
N SER A 18 -37.04 -10.78 -28.96
CA SER A 18 -37.91 -10.06 -29.91
C SER A 18 -37.19 -8.79 -30.42
N PRO A 19 -37.14 -8.51 -31.74
CA PRO A 19 -36.40 -7.36 -32.30
C PRO A 19 -36.65 -6.01 -31.61
N PRO A 20 -37.90 -5.61 -31.25
CA PRO A 20 -38.13 -4.30 -30.62
C PRO A 20 -37.60 -4.20 -29.19
N GLN A 21 -37.47 -5.31 -28.45
CA GLN A 21 -36.89 -5.29 -27.09
C GLN A 21 -35.37 -5.15 -27.14
N ALA A 22 -34.69 -5.76 -28.11
CA ALA A 22 -33.26 -5.60 -28.31
C ALA A 22 -32.91 -4.16 -28.73
N ILE A 23 -33.72 -3.54 -29.60
CA ILE A 23 -33.55 -2.13 -29.98
C ILE A 23 -33.75 -1.22 -28.77
N TRP A 24 -34.79 -1.43 -27.96
CA TRP A 24 -35.02 -0.65 -26.75
C TRP A 24 -33.88 -0.81 -25.73
N LEU A 25 -33.36 -2.03 -25.53
CA LEU A 25 -32.22 -2.31 -24.66
C LEU A 25 -30.92 -1.67 -25.19
N LEU A 26 -30.70 -1.66 -26.50
CA LEU A 26 -29.55 -0.99 -27.11
C LEU A 26 -29.66 0.53 -27.01
N GLU A 27 -30.85 1.08 -27.18
CA GLU A 27 -31.09 2.53 -27.06
C GLU A 27 -30.99 2.99 -25.61
N GLN A 28 -31.46 2.19 -24.66
CA GLN A 28 -31.26 2.39 -23.22
C GLN A 28 -29.79 2.24 -22.82
N ALA A 29 -29.08 1.23 -23.33
CA ALA A 29 -27.65 1.06 -23.08
C ALA A 29 -26.83 2.19 -23.71
N ARG A 30 -27.20 2.66 -24.91
CA ARG A 30 -26.55 3.81 -25.56
C ARG A 30 -26.81 5.10 -24.78
N ALA A 31 -28.04 5.36 -24.35
CA ALA A 31 -28.37 6.51 -23.52
C ALA A 31 -27.64 6.47 -22.17
N ALA A 32 -27.51 5.30 -21.53
CA ALA A 32 -26.74 5.13 -20.31
C ALA A 32 -25.23 5.35 -20.51
N LEU A 33 -24.67 4.90 -21.65
CA LEU A 33 -23.26 5.13 -22.02
C LEU A 33 -22.99 6.60 -22.41
N GLU A 34 -23.94 7.25 -23.08
CA GLU A 34 -23.88 8.68 -23.42
C GLU A 34 -24.00 9.56 -22.17
N ASP A 35 -24.81 9.17 -21.18
CA ASP A 35 -24.98 9.88 -19.90
C ASP A 35 -23.76 9.73 -18.98
N ASP A 36 -23.14 8.55 -18.93
CA ASP A 36 -21.93 8.29 -18.13
C ASP A 36 -20.70 9.03 -18.70
N LEU A 37 -20.52 9.01 -20.02
CA LEU A 37 -19.43 9.74 -20.69
C LEU A 37 -19.68 11.26 -20.73
N GLY A 38 -20.93 11.69 -20.91
CA GLY A 38 -21.31 13.10 -20.86
C GLY A 38 -21.15 13.70 -19.45
N SER A 39 -21.54 12.96 -18.43
CA SER A 39 -21.33 13.32 -17.02
C SER A 39 -19.85 13.34 -16.67
N ALA A 40 -19.06 12.35 -17.11
CA ALA A 40 -17.62 12.34 -16.91
C ALA A 40 -16.92 13.51 -17.63
N ARG A 41 -17.34 13.84 -18.85
CA ARG A 41 -16.85 14.98 -19.63
C ARG A 41 -17.18 16.31 -18.95
N ALA A 42 -18.43 16.50 -18.50
CA ALA A 42 -18.84 17.69 -17.76
C ALA A 42 -18.11 17.81 -16.41
N MET A 43 -17.82 16.68 -15.75
CA MET A 43 -17.04 16.64 -14.51
C MET A 43 -15.58 17.02 -14.76
N LEU A 44 -14.99 16.56 -15.87
CA LEU A 44 -13.65 16.95 -16.31
C LEU A 44 -13.56 18.41 -16.74
N ASP A 45 -14.56 18.94 -17.45
CA ASP A 45 -14.62 20.36 -17.84
C ASP A 45 -14.76 21.26 -16.61
N ARG A 46 -15.55 20.83 -15.61
CA ARG A 46 -15.67 21.52 -14.32
C ARG A 46 -14.37 21.46 -13.52
N LEU A 47 -13.64 20.34 -13.58
CA LEU A 47 -12.30 20.19 -13.00
C LEU A 47 -11.27 21.10 -13.71
N ALA A 48 -11.31 21.16 -15.03
CA ALA A 48 -10.45 22.03 -15.83
C ALA A 48 -10.71 23.50 -15.50
N ALA A 49 -11.97 23.94 -15.43
CA ALA A 49 -12.33 25.30 -15.04
C ALA A 49 -11.84 25.66 -13.62
N VAL A 50 -11.91 24.72 -12.66
CA VAL A 50 -11.37 24.91 -11.30
C VAL A 50 -9.84 25.05 -11.33
N LEU A 51 -9.14 24.27 -12.15
CA LEU A 51 -7.68 24.33 -12.25
C LEU A 51 -7.17 25.55 -13.03
N THR A 52 -7.90 26.01 -14.05
CA THR A 52 -7.58 27.23 -14.80
C THR A 52 -7.80 28.48 -13.95
N ASN A 53 -8.85 28.50 -13.12
CA ASN A 53 -9.11 29.60 -12.19
C ASN A 53 -8.17 29.61 -10.96
N ALA A 54 -7.47 28.50 -10.67
CA ALA A 54 -6.60 28.38 -9.50
C ALA A 54 -5.14 28.83 -9.72
N ARG A 55 -4.76 29.28 -10.93
CA ARG A 55 -3.36 29.62 -11.26
C ARG A 55 -2.98 31.09 -11.08
N GLU A 56 -3.93 32.01 -10.88
CA GLU A 56 -3.63 33.45 -10.82
C GLU A 56 -3.56 34.05 -9.40
N GLU A 57 -4.06 33.40 -8.36
CA GLU A 57 -4.02 33.96 -7.00
C GLU A 57 -2.87 33.40 -6.16
N ARG A 58 -1.65 33.55 -6.69
CA ARG A 58 -0.44 33.66 -5.86
C ARG A 58 -0.40 35.07 -5.25
N SER A 59 -1.35 35.39 -4.37
CA SER A 59 -1.18 36.52 -3.45
C SER A 59 -2.08 36.34 -2.23
N PHE A 60 -1.47 35.82 -1.16
CA PHE A 60 -1.76 36.15 0.23
C PHE A 60 -3.23 36.35 0.64
N ARG A 61 -3.91 35.29 1.13
CA ARG A 61 -5.00 35.45 2.13
C ARG A 61 -5.06 34.30 3.15
N PRO A 62 -5.23 34.60 4.46
CA PRO A 62 -5.37 33.62 5.52
C PRO A 62 -6.85 33.24 5.78
N ASN A 63 -7.06 31.94 6.08
CA ASN A 63 -8.18 31.33 6.83
C ASN A 63 -9.63 31.40 6.29
N SER A 64 -10.16 30.30 5.73
CA SER A 64 -11.27 29.49 6.31
C SER A 64 -11.91 28.49 5.31
N PRO A 65 -12.56 27.39 5.80
CA PRO A 65 -12.55 26.09 5.14
C PRO A 65 -13.90 25.65 4.55
N ALA A 66 -13.88 24.89 3.45
CA ALA A 66 -15.07 24.16 2.97
C ALA A 66 -14.71 22.73 2.47
N ARG A 67 -14.62 21.83 3.45
CA ARG A 67 -15.04 20.41 3.45
C ARG A 67 -14.56 19.50 2.30
N ALA A 68 -13.28 19.15 2.35
CA ALA A 68 -12.86 17.79 2.01
C ALA A 68 -13.23 16.86 3.17
N SER A 69 -13.92 15.75 2.89
CA SER A 69 -14.05 14.64 3.84
C SER A 69 -12.68 13.98 4.00
N GLY A 70 -11.83 14.58 4.83
CA GLY A 70 -10.58 14.00 5.28
C GLY A 70 -10.83 12.76 6.16
N PRO A 71 -9.83 11.87 6.31
CA PRO A 71 -9.92 10.78 7.28
C PRO A 71 -10.25 11.36 8.65
N ALA A 72 -11.19 10.72 9.35
CA ALA A 72 -11.66 11.14 10.65
C ALA A 72 -10.45 11.33 11.59
N ARG A 73 -10.10 12.61 11.80
CA ARG A 73 -9.07 13.14 12.70
C ARG A 73 -7.66 12.55 12.54
N GLY A 74 -7.01 12.92 11.43
CA GLY A 74 -5.58 13.22 11.43
C GLY A 74 -4.62 12.15 10.93
N GLY A 75 -5.10 11.09 10.27
CA GLY A 75 -4.27 10.07 9.61
C GLY A 75 -4.13 10.28 8.09
N LEU A 76 -3.30 9.45 7.45
CA LEU A 76 -3.26 9.28 6.00
C LEU A 76 -4.45 8.45 5.49
N ALA A 77 -4.93 8.78 4.29
CA ALA A 77 -5.89 7.96 3.56
C ALA A 77 -5.24 6.64 3.09
N GLY A 78 -6.03 5.58 2.92
CA GLY A 78 -5.51 4.25 2.57
C GLY A 78 -4.72 4.21 1.26
N TRP A 79 -5.10 5.02 0.26
CA TRP A 79 -4.35 5.12 -0.99
C TRP A 79 -2.99 5.80 -0.81
N GLN A 80 -2.87 6.77 0.12
CA GLN A 80 -1.61 7.45 0.44
C GLN A 80 -0.62 6.47 1.08
N ILE A 81 -1.09 5.62 2.00
CA ILE A 81 -0.27 4.57 2.62
C ILE A 81 0.24 3.59 1.56
N ARG A 82 -0.63 3.12 0.66
CA ARG A 82 -0.23 2.21 -0.41
C ARG A 82 0.79 2.84 -1.37
N ALA A 83 0.59 4.10 -1.75
CA ALA A 83 1.53 4.82 -2.62
C ALA A 83 2.91 4.96 -1.96
N VAL A 84 2.95 5.35 -0.68
CA VAL A 84 4.19 5.44 0.09
C VAL A 84 4.85 4.08 0.24
N ALA A 85 4.09 3.03 0.52
CA ALA A 85 4.63 1.69 0.70
C ALA A 85 5.27 1.15 -0.58
N ALA A 86 4.58 1.27 -1.71
CA ALA A 86 5.10 0.88 -3.02
C ALA A 86 6.38 1.66 -3.38
N HIS A 87 6.42 2.96 -3.07
CA HIS A 87 7.61 3.76 -3.31
C HIS A 87 8.79 3.33 -2.45
N VAL A 88 8.55 3.04 -1.17
CA VAL A 88 9.63 2.58 -0.27
C VAL A 88 10.16 1.23 -0.70
N GLU A 89 9.29 0.26 -0.99
CA GLU A 89 9.67 -1.08 -1.45
C GLU A 89 10.54 -1.02 -2.71
N ALA A 90 10.19 -0.15 -3.67
CA ALA A 90 10.95 0.03 -4.90
C ALA A 90 12.30 0.75 -4.74
N ASN A 91 12.57 1.37 -3.57
CA ASN A 91 13.74 2.24 -3.35
C ASN A 91 14.41 1.96 -1.98
N LEU A 92 14.34 0.72 -1.49
CA LEU A 92 14.88 0.35 -0.16
C LEU A 92 16.41 0.50 -0.06
N ASP A 93 17.11 0.31 -1.18
CA ASP A 93 18.56 0.40 -1.36
C ASP A 93 19.09 1.85 -1.37
N GLY A 94 18.23 2.81 -1.75
CA GLY A 94 18.57 4.21 -1.92
C GLY A 94 18.35 5.10 -0.70
N SER A 95 18.51 6.42 -0.89
CA SER A 95 18.26 7.40 0.16
C SER A 95 16.80 7.85 0.19
N LEU A 96 16.02 7.28 1.11
CA LEU A 96 14.61 7.60 1.32
C LEU A 96 14.46 8.80 2.27
N HIS A 97 14.12 9.95 1.70
CA HIS A 97 13.86 11.18 2.46
C HIS A 97 12.37 11.35 2.75
N VAL A 98 12.06 11.83 3.96
CA VAL A 98 10.69 12.06 4.41
C VAL A 98 9.99 13.11 3.53
N GLU A 99 10.73 14.11 3.08
CA GLU A 99 10.27 15.17 2.19
C GLU A 99 9.76 14.59 0.85
N THR A 100 10.47 13.61 0.30
CA THR A 100 10.08 12.91 -0.94
C THR A 100 8.78 12.13 -0.73
N LEU A 101 8.66 11.41 0.38
CA LEU A 101 7.44 10.64 0.70
C LEU A 101 6.24 11.54 0.96
N ALA A 102 6.46 12.70 1.60
CA ALA A 102 5.42 13.69 1.84
C ALA A 102 4.94 14.32 0.53
N ALA A 103 5.88 14.70 -0.35
CA ALA A 103 5.58 15.25 -1.66
C ALA A 103 4.80 14.26 -2.55
N LEU A 104 5.14 12.96 -2.49
CA LEU A 104 4.44 11.89 -3.22
C LEU A 104 2.93 11.88 -2.96
N VAL A 105 2.50 12.25 -1.75
CA VAL A 105 1.09 12.25 -1.35
C VAL A 105 0.51 13.65 -1.18
N GLY A 106 1.22 14.68 -1.65
CA GLY A 106 0.76 16.07 -1.67
C GLY A 106 0.71 16.73 -0.29
N LEU A 107 1.57 16.33 0.65
CA LEU A 107 1.58 16.82 2.03
C LEU A 107 2.89 17.54 2.38
N SER A 108 2.84 18.44 3.36
CA SER A 108 4.07 18.94 4.00
C SER A 108 4.71 17.83 4.83
N ALA A 109 6.05 17.86 4.96
CA ALA A 109 6.78 16.85 5.74
C ALA A 109 6.29 16.74 7.19
N SER A 110 6.04 17.89 7.85
CA SER A 110 5.55 17.90 9.24
C SER A 110 4.16 17.28 9.38
N TYR A 111 3.24 17.58 8.45
CA TYR A 111 1.91 16.99 8.47
C TYR A 111 1.96 15.50 8.14
N PHE A 112 2.73 15.12 7.12
CA PHE A 112 2.97 13.73 6.75
C PHE A 112 3.49 12.90 7.92
N CYS A 113 4.53 13.35 8.64
CA CYS A 113 5.05 12.63 9.80
C CYS A 113 3.98 12.34 10.86
N ARG A 114 3.14 13.34 11.16
CA ARG A 114 2.06 13.21 12.14
C ARG A 114 0.99 12.25 11.63
N ALA A 115 0.52 12.45 10.40
CA ALA A 115 -0.54 11.66 9.80
C ALA A 115 -0.12 10.20 9.56
N PHE A 116 1.12 9.99 9.15
CA PHE A 116 1.71 8.67 9.00
C PHE A 116 1.72 7.93 10.32
N LYS A 117 2.24 8.56 11.40
CA LYS A 117 2.24 7.94 12.73
C LYS A 117 0.85 7.63 13.26
N VAL A 118 -0.14 8.49 13.00
CA VAL A 118 -1.54 8.22 13.36
C VAL A 118 -2.06 6.99 12.63
N SER A 119 -1.73 6.84 11.33
CA SER A 119 -2.20 5.72 10.52
C SER A 119 -1.46 4.40 10.73
N THR A 120 -0.15 4.43 10.97
CA THR A 120 0.71 3.23 11.02
C THR A 120 1.19 2.88 12.43
N GLY A 121 1.01 3.79 13.40
CA GLY A 121 1.52 3.64 14.77
C GLY A 121 2.99 4.00 14.94
N GLU A 122 3.75 4.19 13.86
CA GLU A 122 5.19 4.44 13.89
C GLU A 122 5.60 5.65 13.04
N THR A 123 6.79 6.22 13.29
CA THR A 123 7.28 7.33 12.47
C THR A 123 7.70 6.82 11.08
N PRO A 124 7.68 7.66 10.03
CA PRO A 124 8.11 7.25 8.70
C PRO A 124 9.52 6.63 8.69
N HIS A 125 10.46 7.24 9.41
CA HIS A 125 11.82 6.70 9.51
C HIS A 125 11.86 5.32 10.18
N ALA A 126 11.10 5.11 11.27
CA ALA A 126 11.04 3.80 11.94
C ALA A 126 10.45 2.72 11.02
N TRP A 127 9.40 3.07 10.28
CA TRP A 127 8.76 2.20 9.30
C TRP A 127 9.72 1.79 8.18
N ILE A 128 10.46 2.75 7.60
CA ILE A 128 11.48 2.46 6.59
C ILE A 128 12.58 1.54 7.15
N MET A 129 13.06 1.80 8.37
CA MET A 129 14.07 0.94 9.00
C MET A 129 13.54 -0.48 9.22
N ARG A 130 12.27 -0.65 9.59
CA ARG A 130 11.64 -1.97 9.71
C ARG A 130 11.59 -2.67 8.35
N CYS A 131 11.12 -2.01 7.30
CA CYS A 131 11.10 -2.58 5.94
C CYS A 131 12.50 -2.99 5.46
N ARG A 132 13.55 -2.22 5.77
CA ARG A 132 14.94 -2.58 5.46
C ARG A 132 15.41 -3.82 6.21
N LEU A 133 15.03 -3.97 7.47
CA LEU A 133 15.36 -5.15 8.26
C LEU A 133 14.62 -6.40 7.75
N GLU A 134 13.35 -6.26 7.36
CA GLU A 134 12.57 -7.33 6.73
C GLU A 134 13.21 -7.78 5.41
N HIS A 135 13.66 -6.83 4.58
CA HIS A 135 14.41 -7.15 3.37
C HIS A 135 15.74 -7.85 3.66
N ALA A 136 16.49 -7.37 4.68
CA ALA A 136 17.73 -8.00 5.11
C ALA A 136 17.51 -9.44 5.61
N GLN A 137 16.41 -9.71 6.30
CA GLN A 137 16.03 -11.05 6.73
C GLN A 137 15.83 -11.98 5.54
N GLY A 138 15.08 -11.55 4.52
CA GLY A 138 14.90 -12.30 3.28
C GLY A 138 16.24 -12.68 2.64
N LEU A 139 17.11 -11.69 2.43
CA LEU A 139 18.44 -11.90 1.86
C LEU A 139 19.31 -12.86 2.69
N MET A 140 19.23 -12.81 4.02
CA MET A 140 19.98 -13.73 4.90
C MET A 140 19.54 -15.19 4.77
N LEU A 141 18.25 -15.43 4.53
CA LEU A 141 17.67 -16.76 4.36
C LEU A 141 17.92 -17.31 2.95
N GLU A 142 17.80 -16.46 1.93
CA GLU A 142 17.84 -16.86 0.51
C GLU A 142 19.27 -16.96 -0.04
N THR A 143 20.19 -16.10 0.43
CA THR A 143 21.53 -15.97 -0.13
C THR A 143 22.60 -16.30 0.89
N ALA A 144 23.83 -16.61 0.46
CA ALA A 144 25.03 -16.78 1.29
C ALA A 144 25.87 -15.49 1.44
N GLU A 145 25.31 -14.34 1.04
CA GLU A 145 26.02 -13.06 1.03
C GLU A 145 26.53 -12.61 2.40
N SER A 146 27.59 -11.79 2.39
CA SER A 146 28.15 -11.22 3.61
C SER A 146 27.18 -10.21 4.25
N LEU A 147 27.21 -10.07 5.58
CA LEU A 147 26.36 -9.10 6.28
C LEU A 147 26.68 -7.64 5.88
N ALA A 148 27.92 -7.36 5.48
CA ALA A 148 28.32 -6.06 4.95
C ALA A 148 27.66 -5.77 3.60
N HIS A 149 27.64 -6.75 2.69
CA HIS A 149 26.95 -6.61 1.40
C HIS A 149 25.44 -6.45 1.59
N ILE A 150 24.82 -7.28 2.44
CA ILE A 150 23.38 -7.18 2.76
C ILE A 150 23.05 -5.80 3.33
N ALA A 151 23.89 -5.25 4.22
CA ALA A 151 23.68 -3.90 4.73
C ALA A 151 23.65 -2.86 3.60
N ALA A 152 24.59 -2.93 2.67
CA ALA A 152 24.66 -2.00 1.54
C ALA A 152 23.42 -2.10 0.62
N VAL A 153 23.00 -3.31 0.26
CA VAL A 153 21.81 -3.54 -0.58
C VAL A 153 20.52 -3.09 0.10
N CYS A 154 20.43 -3.19 1.43
CA CYS A 154 19.31 -2.66 2.20
C CYS A 154 19.42 -1.14 2.47
N GLY A 155 20.39 -0.44 1.88
CA GLY A 155 20.61 1.00 2.06
C GLY A 155 21.14 1.40 3.45
N LEU A 156 21.63 0.45 4.24
CA LEU A 156 22.20 0.71 5.57
C LEU A 156 23.67 1.14 5.45
N ALA A 157 24.06 2.12 6.27
CA ALA A 157 25.40 2.70 6.24
C ALA A 157 26.55 1.67 6.30
N ASP A 158 26.43 0.66 7.15
CA ASP A 158 27.42 -0.41 7.29
C ASP A 158 26.85 -1.62 8.06
N GLN A 159 27.65 -2.67 8.20
CA GLN A 159 27.30 -3.87 8.97
C GLN A 159 27.05 -3.59 10.46
N ALA A 160 27.75 -2.61 11.06
CA ALA A 160 27.59 -2.27 12.47
C ALA A 160 26.22 -1.60 12.71
N HIS A 161 25.77 -0.78 11.77
CA HIS A 161 24.45 -0.18 11.74
C HIS A 161 23.36 -1.24 11.60
N LEU A 162 23.51 -2.18 10.65
CA LEU A 162 22.64 -3.34 10.54
C LEU A 162 22.56 -4.10 11.88
N THR A 163 23.71 -4.42 12.49
CA THR A 163 23.75 -5.19 13.74
C THR A 163 23.02 -4.50 14.88
N ARG A 164 23.21 -3.18 15.05
CA ARG A 164 22.53 -2.39 16.09
C ARG A 164 21.02 -2.36 15.89
N LEU A 165 20.57 -2.05 14.67
CA LEU A 165 19.13 -1.99 14.35
C LEU A 165 18.47 -3.36 14.46
N PHE A 166 19.11 -4.39 13.92
CA PHE A 166 18.58 -5.75 13.91
C PHE A 166 18.43 -6.29 15.35
N ARG A 167 19.43 -6.07 16.21
CA ARG A 167 19.34 -6.48 17.62
C ARG A 167 18.25 -5.72 18.37
N ARG A 168 18.09 -4.42 18.09
CA ARG A 168 16.99 -3.63 18.67
C ARG A 168 15.62 -4.13 18.25
N HIS A 169 15.48 -4.62 17.02
CA HIS A 169 14.20 -5.04 16.45
C HIS A 169 13.85 -6.51 16.76
N THR A 170 14.84 -7.40 16.72
CA THR A 170 14.64 -8.86 16.83
C THR A 170 15.13 -9.46 18.16
N GLY A 171 15.88 -8.70 18.96
CA GLY A 171 16.50 -9.17 20.20
C GLY A 171 17.86 -9.87 20.02
N GLN A 172 18.26 -10.21 18.80
CA GLN A 172 19.48 -10.99 18.51
C GLN A 172 20.32 -10.38 17.37
N THR A 173 21.56 -10.82 17.22
CA THR A 173 22.43 -10.32 16.13
C THR A 173 22.03 -10.95 14.79
N PRO A 174 22.27 -10.27 13.65
CA PRO A 174 21.98 -10.82 12.32
C PRO A 174 22.60 -12.20 12.08
N HIS A 175 23.85 -12.39 12.51
CA HIS A 175 24.57 -13.65 12.35
C HIS A 175 23.92 -14.80 13.14
N ALA A 176 23.56 -14.55 14.41
CA ALA A 176 22.88 -15.55 15.24
C ALA A 176 21.51 -15.92 14.63
N TRP A 177 20.73 -14.90 14.25
CA TRP A 177 19.43 -15.07 13.60
C TRP A 177 19.52 -15.89 12.31
N ARG A 178 20.46 -15.56 11.43
CA ARG A 178 20.66 -16.28 10.17
C ARG A 178 20.99 -17.75 10.39
N ARG A 179 21.83 -18.07 11.38
CA ARG A 179 22.23 -19.46 11.68
C ARG A 179 21.05 -20.30 12.17
N GLU A 180 20.19 -19.72 13.01
CA GLU A 180 19.01 -20.37 13.58
C GLU A 180 17.89 -20.57 12.56
N ASN A 181 17.70 -19.62 11.66
CA ASN A 181 16.58 -19.62 10.71
C ASN A 181 16.91 -20.21 9.34
N ARG A 182 18.18 -20.49 9.04
CA ARG A 182 18.54 -21.15 7.78
C ARG A 182 18.06 -22.61 7.75
N PRO A 183 17.29 -23.02 6.73
CA PRO A 183 16.65 -24.34 6.67
C PRO A 183 17.60 -25.56 6.51
N TRP A 184 18.92 -25.40 6.62
CA TRP A 184 19.89 -26.49 6.45
C TRP A 184 20.67 -26.86 7.73
N SER A 185 20.64 -26.05 8.79
CA SER A 185 21.39 -26.33 10.03
C SER A 185 20.70 -27.34 10.96
N ARG A 186 19.36 -27.47 10.90
CA ARG A 186 18.58 -28.34 11.80
C ARG A 186 18.45 -29.79 11.32
N ALA A 187 18.54 -30.04 10.02
CA ALA A 187 18.27 -31.37 9.45
C ALA A 187 19.43 -32.36 9.61
N LEU A 188 20.68 -31.88 9.73
CA LEU A 188 21.87 -32.74 9.78
C LEU A 188 22.27 -33.20 11.20
N VAL A 189 21.70 -32.61 12.25
CA VAL A 189 22.03 -32.99 13.64
C VAL A 189 21.21 -34.20 14.11
N THR A 190 20.07 -34.50 13.48
CA THR A 190 19.17 -35.59 13.90
C THR A 190 19.45 -36.93 13.20
N GLY A 191 20.41 -37.00 12.28
CA GLY A 191 20.63 -38.19 11.42
C GLY A 191 21.76 -39.15 11.83
N SER A 192 22.49 -38.92 12.93
CA SER A 192 23.79 -39.60 13.14
C SER A 192 23.85 -40.65 14.26
N LEU A 193 22.72 -41.22 14.71
CA LEU A 193 22.71 -42.21 15.81
C LEU A 193 21.96 -43.52 15.57
N GLU A 194 21.64 -43.87 14.33
CA GLU A 194 21.13 -45.23 14.04
C GLU A 194 21.84 -45.88 12.85
N ARG A 195 22.38 -47.08 13.14
CA ARG A 195 23.02 -48.09 12.27
C ARG A 195 24.55 -48.00 12.24
N ALA A 196 25.32 -49.03 12.57
CA ALA A 196 25.08 -50.38 13.08
C ALA A 196 26.41 -50.93 13.59
#